data_AF-A0A2U1P639-F1
#
_entry.id   AF-A0A2U1P639-F1
#
_cell.length_a   1.000
_cell.length_b   1.000
_cell.length_c   1.000
_cell.angle_alpha   90.00
_cell.angle_beta   90.00
_cell.angle_gamma   90.00
#
_symmetry.space_group_name_H-M   'P 1'
#
loop_
_entity.id
_entity.type
_entity.pdbx_description
1 polymer ?
#
loop_
_entity_poly.entity_id
_entity_poly.type
_entity_poly.pdbx_seq_one_letter_code
_entity_poly.pdbx_strand_id
1 'polypeptide(L)'
;MAGVSGATFTFVNKCRYTVWPGILGQPGRTGCNFNGSSPTSYATADCGTGQIECNGAGATPPATIAEFTLGSSTMTQNFYDVSLVDGYNIQMIVEVNSGSGDCATTGCVDDLNQRCPPELRVAGGAGCRSACEAFGTAEYFCKGEFGSPQSCQPTAYS
;
A
#
# COMPACT_ATOMS: atom_id res chain seq x y z
N MET A 1 23.84 -24.42 -10.40
CA MET A 1 22.95 -23.29 -10.74
C MET A 1 22.06 -23.06 -9.54
N ALA A 2 22.15 -21.90 -8.87
CA ALA A 2 21.19 -21.56 -7.84
C ALA A 2 19.87 -21.18 -8.53
N GLY A 3 18.77 -21.84 -8.18
CA GLY A 3 17.45 -21.53 -8.72
C GLY A 3 17.01 -20.14 -8.26
N VAL A 4 16.23 -19.45 -9.10
CA VAL A 4 15.52 -18.24 -8.69
C VAL A 4 14.35 -18.68 -7.80
N SER A 5 14.29 -18.16 -6.57
CA SER A 5 13.14 -18.36 -5.69
C SER A 5 12.07 -17.32 -6.00
N GLY A 6 10.83 -17.74 -6.19
CA GLY A 6 9.69 -16.86 -6.46
C GLY A 6 8.65 -16.96 -5.34
N ALA A 7 7.90 -15.88 -5.13
CA ALA A 7 6.71 -15.86 -4.28
C ALA A 7 5.45 -15.76 -5.15
N THR A 8 4.37 -16.42 -4.74
CA THR A 8 3.06 -16.32 -5.40
C THR A 8 2.12 -15.50 -4.53
N PHE A 9 1.56 -14.43 -5.08
CA PHE A 9 0.58 -13.58 -4.42
C PHE A 9 -0.82 -13.93 -4.92
N THR A 10 -1.76 -14.16 -4.00
CA THR A 10 -3.17 -14.40 -4.32
C THR A 10 -4.00 -13.26 -3.77
N PHE A 11 -4.65 -12.50 -4.67
CA PHE A 11 -5.53 -11.39 -4.31
C PHE A 11 -6.97 -11.90 -4.19
N VAL A 12 -7.58 -11.70 -3.02
CA VAL A 12 -8.97 -12.10 -2.76
C VAL A 12 -9.77 -10.87 -2.37
N ASN A 13 -10.66 -10.44 -3.25
CA ASN A 13 -11.60 -9.36 -2.94
C ASN A 13 -12.78 -9.92 -2.13
N LYS A 14 -12.82 -9.61 -0.82
CA LYS A 14 -13.95 -9.91 0.08
C LYS A 14 -14.91 -8.72 0.25
N CYS A 15 -14.64 -7.58 -0.39
CA CYS A 15 -15.52 -6.44 -0.37
C CYS A 15 -16.79 -6.72 -1.19
N ARG A 16 -17.89 -6.06 -0.83
CA ARG A 16 -19.16 -6.11 -1.59
C ARG A 16 -19.15 -5.31 -2.90
N TYR A 17 -18.02 -4.72 -3.24
CA TYR A 17 -17.80 -3.89 -4.42
C TYR A 17 -16.52 -4.32 -5.12
N THR A 18 -16.41 -3.99 -6.41
CA THR A 18 -15.23 -4.29 -7.22
C THR A 18 -14.04 -3.46 -6.74
N VAL A 19 -12.91 -4.13 -6.51
CA VAL A 19 -11.61 -3.51 -6.19
C VAL A 19 -10.64 -3.82 -7.33
N TRP A 20 -9.89 -2.81 -7.77
CA TRP A 20 -8.86 -2.94 -8.80
C TRP A 20 -7.48 -2.76 -8.15
N PRO A 21 -6.75 -3.85 -7.87
CA PRO A 21 -5.43 -3.74 -7.26
C PRO A 21 -4.41 -3.18 -8.26
N GLY A 22 -3.70 -2.12 -7.86
CA GLY A 22 -2.49 -1.66 -8.55
C GLY A 22 -1.26 -2.38 -7.99
N ILE A 23 -0.38 -2.86 -8.86
CA ILE A 23 0.88 -3.49 -8.46
C ILE A 23 2.03 -2.61 -8.92
N LEU A 24 2.81 -2.10 -7.96
CA LEU A 24 4.03 -1.35 -8.21
C LEU A 24 5.22 -2.17 -7.71
N GLY A 25 6.21 -2.40 -8.58
CA GLY A 25 7.46 -3.06 -8.23
C GLY A 25 8.66 -2.21 -8.64
N GLN A 26 9.76 -2.31 -7.90
CA GLN A 26 11.03 -1.72 -8.35
C GLN A 26 11.56 -2.51 -9.56
N PRO A 27 11.89 -1.85 -10.69
CA PRO A 27 12.14 -2.55 -11.94
C PRO A 27 13.46 -3.33 -11.97
N GLY A 28 13.32 -4.63 -12.20
CA GLY A 28 14.33 -5.54 -12.77
C GLY A 28 13.67 -6.47 -13.79
N ARG A 29 13.32 -5.94 -14.97
CA ARG A 29 12.78 -6.56 -16.23
C ARG A 29 12.33 -8.06 -16.15
N THR A 30 11.10 -8.43 -16.52
CA THR A 30 10.60 -8.45 -17.92
C THR A 30 9.09 -8.72 -18.02
N GLY A 31 8.42 -8.03 -18.96
CA GLY A 31 7.39 -8.61 -19.85
C GLY A 31 5.99 -8.88 -19.29
N CYS A 32 5.16 -7.85 -19.12
CA CYS A 32 3.69 -8.00 -19.17
C CYS A 32 3.12 -6.85 -20.01
N ASN A 33 2.62 -7.18 -21.20
CA ASN A 33 1.89 -6.29 -22.08
C ASN A 33 0.45 -6.84 -22.11
N PHE A 34 -0.50 -6.11 -21.54
CA PHE A 34 -1.92 -6.41 -21.65
C PHE A 34 -2.62 -5.16 -22.17
N ASN A 35 -3.35 -5.30 -23.28
CA ASN A 35 -4.11 -4.24 -23.91
C ASN A 35 -5.58 -4.43 -23.53
N GLY A 36 -6.18 -3.44 -22.87
CA GLY A 36 -7.63 -3.37 -22.61
C GLY A 36 -8.07 -1.92 -22.32
N SER A 37 -9.20 -1.50 -22.87
CA SER A 37 -9.70 -0.12 -22.80
C SER A 37 -10.36 0.23 -21.45
N SER A 38 -10.24 1.51 -21.08
CA SER A 38 -10.32 2.14 -19.75
C SER A 38 -11.71 2.25 -19.07
N PRO A 39 -11.74 2.24 -17.72
CA PRO A 39 -12.60 3.11 -16.92
C PRO A 39 -11.89 4.46 -16.64
N THR A 40 -12.69 5.53 -16.64
CA THR A 40 -12.30 6.90 -16.26
C THR A 40 -12.31 7.05 -14.73
N SER A 41 -11.18 7.49 -14.15
CA SER A 41 -10.98 7.94 -12.75
C SER A 41 -11.52 7.04 -11.63
N TYR A 42 -10.62 6.45 -10.83
CA TYR A 42 -11.00 5.75 -9.60
C TYR A 42 -11.37 6.73 -8.47
N ALA A 43 -12.30 6.34 -7.60
CA ALA A 43 -12.76 7.18 -6.48
C ALA A 43 -11.67 7.39 -5.42
N THR A 44 -10.76 6.44 -5.26
CA THR A 44 -9.55 6.51 -4.43
C THR A 44 -8.42 5.71 -5.08
N ALA A 45 -7.18 6.00 -4.68
CA ALA A 45 -5.98 5.28 -5.12
C ALA A 45 -5.77 5.23 -6.65
N ASP A 46 -6.25 6.24 -7.40
CA ASP A 46 -5.99 6.35 -8.84
C ASP A 46 -4.49 6.54 -9.10
N CYS A 47 -3.93 5.77 -10.04
CA CYS A 47 -2.54 5.90 -10.44
C CYS A 47 -2.33 6.85 -11.63
N GLY A 48 -3.39 7.55 -12.06
CA GLY A 48 -3.29 8.71 -12.97
C GLY A 48 -2.93 8.36 -14.41
N THR A 49 -2.92 7.08 -14.77
CA THR A 49 -2.61 6.62 -16.14
C THR A 49 -3.80 6.74 -17.09
N GLY A 50 -5.02 6.85 -16.55
CA GLY A 50 -6.26 6.75 -17.33
C GLY A 50 -6.48 5.35 -17.92
N GLN A 51 -5.78 4.34 -17.39
CA GLN A 51 -5.85 2.93 -17.79
C GLN A 51 -6.11 2.05 -16.57
N ILE A 52 -6.39 0.77 -16.81
CA ILE A 52 -6.47 -0.22 -15.72
C ILE A 52 -5.07 -0.48 -15.17
N GLU A 53 -4.08 -0.59 -16.05
CA GLU A 53 -2.68 -0.74 -15.65
C GLU A 53 -2.09 0.57 -15.12
N CYS A 54 -1.40 0.50 -14.00
CA CYS A 54 -0.67 1.63 -13.44
C CYS A 54 0.68 1.89 -14.11
N ASN A 55 1.20 0.98 -14.94
CA ASN A 55 2.43 1.19 -15.72
C ASN A 55 3.63 1.71 -14.91
N GLY A 56 3.77 1.29 -13.67
CA GLY A 56 4.82 1.74 -12.75
C GLY A 56 4.55 3.07 -12.04
N ALA A 57 3.36 3.68 -12.22
CA ALA A 57 2.89 4.77 -11.39
C ALA A 57 2.39 4.23 -10.04
N GLY A 58 2.63 5.00 -8.98
CA GLY A 58 2.06 4.76 -7.66
C GLY A 58 0.60 5.23 -7.57
N ALA A 59 -0.12 4.73 -6.58
CA ALA A 59 -1.46 5.21 -6.26
C ALA A 59 -1.41 6.65 -5.73
N THR A 60 -2.37 7.48 -6.12
CA THR A 60 -2.59 8.79 -5.52
C THR A 60 -3.23 8.60 -4.14
N PRO A 61 -2.62 9.09 -3.04
CA PRO A 61 -3.21 8.99 -1.70
C PRO A 61 -4.61 9.63 -1.60
N PRO A 62 -5.48 9.15 -0.69
CA PRO A 62 -5.21 8.08 0.26
C PRO A 62 -5.32 6.67 -0.31
N ALA A 63 -4.39 5.79 0.06
CA ALA A 63 -4.36 4.40 -0.35
C ALA A 63 -3.78 3.51 0.76
N THR A 64 -4.50 2.46 1.11
CA THR A 64 -3.96 1.36 1.94
C THR A 64 -3.01 0.53 1.08
N ILE A 65 -1.76 0.37 1.51
CA ILE A 65 -0.71 -0.30 0.72
C ILE A 65 -0.28 -1.59 1.41
N ALA A 66 -0.17 -2.69 0.66
CA ALA A 66 0.57 -3.88 1.10
C ALA A 66 1.97 -3.83 0.51
N GLU A 67 2.98 -3.77 1.39
CA GLU A 67 4.38 -3.66 1.02
C GLU A 67 5.07 -5.01 1.17
N PHE A 68 5.94 -5.36 0.21
CA PHE A 68 6.64 -6.64 0.20
C PHE A 68 8.10 -6.43 -0.19
N THR A 69 9.01 -6.88 0.66
CA THR A 69 10.42 -7.05 0.36
C THR A 69 10.72 -8.53 0.29
N LEU A 70 10.95 -9.04 -0.92
CA LEU A 70 11.29 -10.44 -1.13
C LEU A 70 12.79 -10.66 -0.95
N GLY A 71 13.13 -11.76 -0.28
CA GLY A 71 14.50 -12.18 -0.06
C GLY A 71 15.27 -12.44 -1.36
N SER A 72 16.58 -12.33 -1.27
CA SER A 72 17.55 -12.59 -2.33
C SER A 72 18.47 -13.77 -1.97
N SER A 73 19.44 -14.09 -2.84
CA SER A 73 20.45 -15.11 -2.55
C SER A 73 21.33 -14.80 -1.33
N THR A 74 21.40 -13.55 -0.89
CA THR A 74 22.19 -13.11 0.26
C THR A 74 21.33 -12.78 1.49
N MET A 75 20.03 -12.54 1.30
CA MET A 75 19.06 -12.28 2.37
C MET A 75 17.84 -13.16 2.15
N THR A 76 17.73 -14.29 2.85
CA THR A 76 16.66 -15.28 2.59
C THR A 76 15.32 -14.95 3.23
N GLN A 77 15.24 -13.88 4.03
CA GLN A 77 14.04 -13.45 4.73
C GLN A 77 13.19 -12.55 3.84
N ASN A 78 11.87 -12.74 3.90
CA ASN A 78 10.91 -11.82 3.32
C ASN A 78 10.38 -10.90 4.42
N PHE A 79 10.16 -9.63 4.09
CA PHE A 79 9.46 -8.68 4.95
C PHE A 79 8.19 -8.21 4.25
N TYR A 80 7.14 -7.99 5.02
CA TYR A 80 5.88 -7.51 4.50
C TYR A 80 5.08 -6.83 5.60
N ASP A 81 4.28 -5.86 5.20
CA ASP A 81 3.41 -5.09 6.08
C ASP A 81 2.22 -4.51 5.30
N VAL A 82 1.20 -4.08 6.04
CA VAL A 82 0.15 -3.21 5.51
C VAL A 82 0.39 -1.84 6.11
N SER A 83 0.58 -0.86 5.24
CA SER A 83 0.97 0.50 5.58
C SER A 83 -0.18 1.47 5.34
N LEU A 84 -0.33 2.39 6.29
CA LEU A 84 -1.26 3.52 6.24
C LEU A 84 -0.51 4.86 6.15
N VAL A 85 0.79 4.83 5.82
CA VAL A 85 1.61 6.04 5.63
C VAL A 85 1.00 6.94 4.54
N ASP A 86 0.46 6.33 3.49
CA ASP A 86 -0.26 7.00 2.40
C ASP A 86 -1.78 7.04 2.65
N GLY A 87 -2.23 6.89 3.90
CA GLY A 87 -3.63 6.93 4.28
C GLY A 87 -4.36 5.61 4.13
N TYR A 88 -5.69 5.67 4.18
CA TYR A 88 -6.58 4.53 4.18
C TYR A 88 -7.71 4.72 3.16
N ASN A 89 -8.03 3.66 2.43
CA ASN A 89 -9.24 3.63 1.60
C ASN A 89 -10.04 2.33 1.78
N ILE A 90 -9.39 1.19 1.99
CA ILE A 90 -10.03 -0.13 2.12
C ILE A 90 -9.38 -0.99 3.22
N GLN A 91 -10.15 -1.91 3.81
CA GLN A 91 -9.58 -2.94 4.69
C GLN A 91 -8.66 -3.85 3.88
N MET A 92 -7.52 -4.22 4.46
CA MET A 92 -6.57 -5.11 3.81
C MET A 92 -5.82 -5.92 4.86
N ILE A 93 -5.59 -7.19 4.55
CA ILE A 93 -4.72 -8.08 5.32
C ILE A 93 -3.77 -8.82 4.38
N VAL A 94 -2.61 -9.18 4.91
CA VAL A 94 -1.63 -10.06 4.27
C VAL A 94 -1.47 -11.29 5.16
N GLU A 95 -1.86 -12.45 4.63
CA GLU A 95 -1.74 -13.76 5.26
C GLU A 95 -0.67 -14.58 4.51
N VAL A 96 0.23 -15.25 5.25
CA VAL A 96 1.28 -16.09 4.67
C VAL A 96 0.84 -17.55 4.69
N ASN A 97 0.65 -18.13 3.50
CA ASN A 97 0.19 -19.52 3.33
C ASN A 97 1.31 -20.56 3.43
N SER A 98 2.56 -20.16 3.23
CA SER A 98 3.73 -21.05 3.24
C SER A 98 5.00 -20.28 3.59
N GLY A 99 5.86 -20.85 4.42
CA GLY A 99 7.10 -20.22 4.86
C GLY A 99 7.54 -20.80 6.21
N SER A 100 8.65 -20.30 6.74
CA SER A 100 9.17 -20.65 8.07
C SER A 100 9.63 -19.38 8.79
N GLY A 101 9.49 -19.34 10.11
CA GLY A 101 9.72 -18.14 10.93
C GLY A 101 8.42 -17.65 11.53
N ASP A 102 8.35 -16.36 11.87
CA ASP A 102 7.17 -15.78 12.53
C ASP A 102 5.94 -15.78 11.62
N CYS A 103 6.12 -15.44 10.33
CA CYS A 103 5.10 -15.48 9.28
C CYS A 103 3.72 -14.94 9.72
N ALA A 104 3.71 -13.91 10.58
CA ALA A 104 2.51 -13.38 11.20
C ALA A 104 1.60 -12.69 10.19
N THR A 105 0.29 -12.78 10.39
CA THR A 105 -0.67 -11.98 9.61
C THR A 105 -0.55 -10.51 10.00
N THR A 106 -0.58 -9.62 9.01
CA THR A 106 -0.54 -8.16 9.21
C THR A 106 -1.66 -7.51 8.41
N GLY A 107 -2.19 -6.38 8.89
CA GLY A 107 -3.31 -5.74 8.23
C GLY A 107 -4.08 -4.73 9.07
N CYS A 108 -5.01 -4.06 8.39
CA CYS A 108 -6.01 -3.19 8.99
C CYS A 108 -7.40 -3.72 8.61
N VAL A 109 -8.08 -4.32 9.59
CA VAL A 109 -9.42 -4.92 9.41
C VAL A 109 -10.57 -3.97 9.77
N ASP A 110 -10.27 -2.88 10.47
CA ASP A 110 -11.26 -1.87 10.84
C ASP A 110 -11.58 -0.95 9.66
N ASP A 111 -12.83 -0.46 9.60
CA ASP A 111 -13.24 0.60 8.67
C ASP A 111 -12.84 1.98 9.21
N LEU A 112 -11.62 2.41 8.88
CA LEU A 112 -11.13 3.72 9.32
C LEU A 112 -11.89 4.88 8.65
N ASN A 113 -12.60 4.67 7.54
CA ASN A 113 -13.43 5.74 6.95
C ASN A 113 -14.57 6.15 7.91
N GLN A 114 -15.07 5.24 8.75
CA GLN A 114 -16.10 5.55 9.77
C GLN A 114 -15.56 6.35 10.95
N ARG A 115 -14.25 6.28 11.20
CA ARG A 115 -13.58 6.89 12.35
C ARG A 115 -12.63 8.02 11.94
N CYS A 116 -12.57 8.32 10.65
CA CYS A 116 -11.65 9.30 10.10
C CYS A 116 -11.95 10.70 10.67
N PRO A 117 -10.97 11.35 11.32
CA PRO A 117 -11.10 12.72 11.79
C PRO A 117 -11.57 13.65 10.66
N PRO A 118 -12.42 14.65 10.93
CA PRO A 118 -12.96 15.55 9.91
C PRO A 118 -11.88 16.19 9.01
N GLU A 119 -10.74 16.58 9.59
CA GLU A 119 -9.61 17.19 8.92
C GLU A 119 -8.89 16.24 7.93
N LEU A 120 -8.93 14.92 8.18
CA LEU A 120 -8.31 13.91 7.33
C LEU A 120 -9.28 13.32 6.29
N ARG A 121 -10.59 13.58 6.42
CA ARG A 121 -11.61 12.92 5.60
C ARG A 121 -11.60 13.39 4.14
N VAL A 122 -11.62 12.44 3.21
CA VAL A 122 -11.85 12.71 1.78
C VAL A 122 -13.34 12.97 1.55
N ALA A 123 -13.66 13.89 0.63
CA ALA A 123 -15.03 14.18 0.22
C ALA A 123 -15.79 12.90 -0.17
N GLY A 124 -17.04 12.78 0.27
CA GLY A 124 -17.84 11.58 0.03
C GLY A 124 -17.46 10.38 0.92
N GLY A 125 -16.51 10.51 1.84
CA GLY A 125 -16.12 9.45 2.78
C GLY A 125 -15.41 8.26 2.12
N ALA A 126 -14.85 8.47 0.93
CA ALA A 126 -14.24 7.42 0.13
C ALA A 126 -12.85 6.98 0.65
N GLY A 127 -12.22 7.80 1.51
CA GLY A 127 -10.91 7.54 2.09
C GLY A 127 -10.61 8.43 3.30
N CYS A 128 -9.54 8.10 4.00
CA CYS A 128 -8.97 8.85 5.10
C CYS A 128 -7.50 9.15 4.82
N ARG A 129 -7.14 10.44 4.77
CA ARG A 129 -5.77 10.89 4.56
C ARG A 129 -4.90 10.56 5.76
N SER A 130 -3.62 10.30 5.54
CA SER A 130 -2.64 10.32 6.63
C SER A 130 -2.32 11.77 7.01
N ALA A 131 -1.72 11.95 8.18
CA ALA A 131 -1.21 13.26 8.60
C ALA A 131 -0.12 13.79 7.64
N CYS A 132 0.66 12.89 7.03
CA CYS A 132 1.69 13.22 6.05
C CYS A 132 1.09 14.00 4.88
N GLU A 133 0.04 13.45 4.26
CA GLU A 133 -0.58 14.05 3.09
C GLU A 133 -1.47 15.25 3.47
N ALA A 134 -2.18 15.19 4.61
CA ALA A 134 -3.07 16.27 5.01
C ALA A 134 -2.35 17.55 5.47
N PHE A 135 -1.19 17.43 6.14
CA PHE A 135 -0.53 18.58 6.77
C PHE A 135 0.83 18.94 6.17
N GLY A 136 1.50 17.98 5.52
CA GLY A 136 2.70 18.28 4.75
C GLY A 136 3.96 18.63 5.57
N THR A 137 3.97 18.40 6.88
CA THR A 137 5.09 18.81 7.75
C THR A 137 6.21 17.77 7.77
N ALA A 138 7.43 18.22 8.06
CA ALA A 138 8.59 17.34 8.17
C ALA A 138 8.46 16.29 9.29
N GLU A 139 7.74 16.64 10.37
CA GLU A 139 7.43 15.75 11.48
C GLU A 139 6.55 14.58 11.02
N TYR A 140 5.43 14.86 10.36
CA TYR A 140 4.56 13.78 9.86
C TYR A 140 5.23 12.95 8.77
N PHE A 141 6.05 13.56 7.92
CA PHE A 141 6.79 12.83 6.89
C PHE A 141 8.03 12.08 7.39
N CYS A 142 8.41 12.21 8.66
CA CYS A 142 9.70 11.72 9.18
C CYS A 142 10.89 12.14 8.31
N LYS A 143 11.01 13.45 7.99
CA LYS A 143 12.06 14.00 7.13
C LYS A 143 12.94 15.00 7.88
N GLY A 144 14.17 15.18 7.39
CA GLY A 144 15.12 16.14 7.95
C GLY A 144 15.51 15.79 9.38
N GLU A 145 15.26 16.70 10.33
CA GLU A 145 15.51 16.48 11.76
C GLU A 145 14.68 15.31 12.33
N PHE A 146 13.53 15.01 11.71
CA PHE A 146 12.67 13.86 12.03
C PHE A 146 13.03 12.61 11.22
N GLY A 147 14.20 12.55 10.57
CA GLY A 147 14.61 11.46 9.67
C GLY A 147 15.03 10.15 10.35
N SER A 148 14.85 10.03 11.67
CA SER A 148 15.24 8.84 12.44
C SER A 148 14.06 8.34 13.29
N PRO A 149 13.99 7.04 13.62
CA PRO A 149 12.97 6.52 14.53
C PRO A 149 12.96 7.18 15.92
N GLN A 150 14.09 7.74 16.35
CA GLN A 150 14.21 8.44 17.64
C GLN A 150 13.63 9.85 17.57
N SER A 151 13.66 10.50 16.40
CA SER A 151 13.15 11.85 16.23
C SER A 151 11.74 11.89 15.64
N CYS A 152 11.32 10.88 14.86
CA CYS A 152 9.95 10.75 14.39
C CYS A 152 9.12 9.90 15.38
N GLN A 153 8.43 10.56 16.30
CA GLN A 153 7.60 9.89 17.30
C GLN A 153 6.14 9.76 16.81
N PRO A 154 5.37 8.79 17.35
CA PRO A 154 3.93 8.71 17.09
C PRO A 154 3.21 10.01 17.46
N THR A 155 2.15 10.31 16.73
CA THR A 155 1.34 11.53 16.91
C THR A 155 -0.10 11.15 17.27
N ALA A 156 -0.98 12.13 17.47
CA ALA A 156 -2.41 11.84 17.66
C ALA A 156 -3.07 11.18 16.42
N TYR A 157 -2.38 11.17 15.27
CA TYR A 157 -2.87 10.62 14.00
C TYR A 157 -2.19 9.29 13.60
N SER A 158 -1.21 8.78 14.36
CA SER A 158 -0.43 7.57 14.01
C SER A 158 -0.34 6.53 15.12
#